data_AF-A0A9P6LRI7-F1
#
_entry.id   AF-A0A9P6LRI7-F1
#
_cell.length_a   1.000
_cell.length_b   1.000
_cell.length_c   1.000
_cell.angle_alpha   90.00
_cell.angle_beta   90.00
_cell.angle_gamma   90.00
#
_symmetry.space_group_name_H-M   'P 1'
#
loop_
_entity.id
_entity.type
_entity.pdbx_description
1 polymer ?
#
loop_
_entity_poly.entity_id
_entity_poly.type
_entity_poly.pdbx_seq_one_letter_code
_entity_poly.pdbx_strand_id
1 'polypeptide(L)'
;MRSVIRETYRLLKMGRRCTLGIGDNREHCFYIPVSFQLIRQYINEGFELEELIVKRQRYCAMFGLGTYLCVQFDFLCFTHEFIATLRKVPKEKIDTMMILEP
;
A
#
# COMPACT_ATOMS: atom_id res chain seq x y z
N MET A 1 -1.83 6.03 -11.58
CA MET A 1 -1.70 6.43 -10.17
C MET A 1 -0.89 7.71 -9.95
N ARG A 2 0.25 7.91 -10.62
CA ARG A 2 1.10 9.12 -10.47
C ARG A 2 0.36 10.47 -10.46
N SER A 3 -0.64 10.66 -11.34
CA SER A 3 -1.46 11.87 -11.37
C SER A 3 -2.23 12.11 -10.07
N VAL A 4 -2.84 11.07 -9.50
CA VAL A 4 -3.57 11.13 -8.22
C VAL A 4 -2.65 11.48 -7.07
N ILE A 5 -1.44 10.93 -7.04
CA ILE A 5 -0.45 11.19 -5.97
C ILE A 5 0.00 12.65 -6.01
N ARG A 6 0.35 13.15 -7.19
CA ARG A 6 0.71 14.57 -7.41
C ARG A 6 -0.41 15.50 -6.98
N GLU A 7 -1.65 15.15 -7.32
CA GLU A 7 -2.81 15.96 -6.98
C GLU A 7 -3.13 15.90 -5.47
N THR A 8 -2.95 14.74 -4.85
CA THR A 8 -3.05 14.58 -3.39
C THR A 8 -2.02 15.48 -2.70
N TYR A 9 -0.77 15.49 -3.18
CA TYR A 9 0.25 16.40 -2.66
C TYR A 9 -0.14 17.86 -2.89
N ARG A 10 -0.62 18.23 -4.09
CA ARG A 10 -1.00 19.61 -4.41
C ARG A 10 -2.09 20.15 -3.48
N LEU A 11 -3.11 19.34 -3.17
CA LEU A 11 -4.30 19.74 -2.41
C LEU A 11 -4.13 19.64 -0.90
N LEU A 12 -3.43 18.62 -0.40
CA LEU A 12 -3.34 18.38 1.04
C LEU A 12 -2.48 19.46 1.72
N LYS A 13 -2.95 20.02 2.84
CA LYS A 13 -2.19 21.02 3.61
C LYS A 13 -0.95 20.39 4.25
N MET A 14 0.12 21.16 4.45
CA MET A 14 1.33 20.65 5.11
C MET A 14 1.05 20.07 6.50
N GLY A 15 1.73 18.98 6.84
CA GLY A 15 1.56 18.27 8.11
C GLY A 15 0.24 17.51 8.24
N ARG A 16 -0.64 17.53 7.23
CA ARG A 16 -1.88 16.73 7.22
C ARG A 16 -1.64 15.35 6.60
N ARG A 17 -2.61 14.46 6.83
CA ARG A 17 -2.51 13.02 6.54
C ARG A 17 -3.44 12.61 5.42
N CYS A 18 -3.01 11.62 4.65
CA CYS A 18 -3.83 10.83 3.75
C CYS A 18 -3.74 9.37 4.20
N THR A 19 -4.89 8.71 4.39
CA THR A 19 -4.95 7.29 4.77
C THR A 19 -5.51 6.49 3.61
N LEU A 20 -4.81 5.43 3.22
CA LEU A 20 -5.12 4.60 2.06
C LEU A 20 -5.36 3.17 2.51
N GLY A 21 -6.49 2.58 2.10
CA GLY A 21 -6.70 1.13 2.16
C GLY A 21 -6.24 0.50 0.85
N ILE A 22 -5.34 -0.47 0.92
CA ILE A 22 -4.68 -1.06 -0.25
C ILE A 22 -4.75 -2.58 -0.15
N GLY A 23 -5.43 -3.19 -1.11
CA GLY A 23 -5.37 -4.62 -1.35
C GLY A 23 -4.27 -4.93 -2.36
N ASP A 24 -3.40 -5.86 -2.02
CA ASP A 24 -2.46 -6.41 -2.99
C ASP A 24 -3.17 -7.34 -3.96
N ASN A 25 -2.53 -7.54 -5.11
CA ASN A 25 -3.10 -8.35 -6.17
C ASN A 25 -2.24 -9.57 -6.47
N ARG A 26 -2.73 -10.42 -7.35
CA ARG A 26 -2.04 -11.60 -7.84
C ARG A 26 -2.18 -11.69 -9.34
N GLU A 27 -1.10 -12.08 -10.01
CA GLU A 27 -1.09 -12.35 -11.44
C GLU A 27 -0.26 -13.61 -11.69
N HIS A 28 -0.73 -14.54 -12.53
CA HIS A 28 -0.04 -15.81 -12.81
C HIS A 28 0.39 -16.58 -11.53
N CYS A 29 -0.45 -16.56 -10.50
CA CYS A 29 -0.18 -17.12 -9.17
C CYS A 29 0.90 -16.41 -8.33
N PHE A 30 1.56 -15.37 -8.84
CA PHE A 30 2.56 -14.57 -8.12
C PHE A 30 1.95 -13.35 -7.42
N TYR A 31 2.51 -13.01 -6.27
CA TYR A 31 2.13 -11.82 -5.49
C TYR A 31 2.53 -10.54 -6.22
N ILE A 32 1.60 -9.61 -6.36
CA ILE A 32 1.85 -8.27 -6.90
C ILE A 32 1.78 -7.25 -5.74
N PRO A 33 2.93 -6.69 -5.30
CA PRO A 33 3.00 -5.81 -4.14
C PRO A 33 2.57 -4.37 -4.46
N VAL A 34 1.29 -4.18 -4.78
CA VAL A 34 0.68 -2.88 -5.08
C VAL A 34 0.83 -1.91 -3.91
N SER A 35 0.63 -2.39 -2.68
CA SER A 35 0.72 -1.65 -1.42
C SER A 35 2.09 -0.99 -1.25
N PHE A 36 3.17 -1.79 -1.30
CA PHE A 36 4.53 -1.29 -1.13
C PHE A 36 4.95 -0.35 -2.26
N GLN A 37 4.59 -0.67 -3.51
CA GLN A 37 4.87 0.21 -4.65
C GLN A 37 4.14 1.55 -4.53
N LEU A 38 2.86 1.54 -4.13
CA LEU A 38 2.06 2.74 -3.95
C LEU A 38 2.61 3.62 -2.82
N ILE A 39 2.90 3.02 -1.67
CA ILE A 39 3.52 3.71 -0.52
C ILE A 39 4.84 4.36 -0.95
N ARG A 40 5.69 3.64 -1.69
CA ARG A 40 6.96 4.20 -2.20
C ARG A 40 6.74 5.40 -3.12
N GLN A 41 5.74 5.36 -4.00
CA GLN A 41 5.42 6.49 -4.87
C GLN A 41 4.93 7.71 -4.09
N TYR A 42 4.14 7.50 -3.02
CA TYR A 42 3.76 8.59 -2.12
C TYR A 42 4.98 9.19 -1.42
N ILE A 43 5.87 8.35 -0.88
CA ILE A 43 7.10 8.83 -0.22
C ILE A 43 7.93 9.70 -1.19
N ASN A 44 8.16 9.20 -2.41
CA ASN A 44 8.90 9.92 -3.44
C ASN A 44 8.24 11.26 -3.86
N GLU A 45 6.94 11.45 -3.66
CA GLU A 45 6.23 12.69 -4.03
C GLU A 45 6.26 13.75 -2.90
N GLY A 46 6.58 13.38 -1.67
CA GLY A 46 6.61 14.32 -0.52
C GLY A 46 5.76 13.89 0.67
N PHE A 47 5.76 12.60 0.98
CA PHE A 47 5.06 12.05 2.13
C PHE A 47 6.00 11.22 3.00
N GLU A 48 5.66 11.10 4.28
CA GLU A 48 6.28 10.17 5.21
C GLU A 48 5.24 9.13 5.64
N LEU A 49 5.64 7.86 5.65
CA LEU A 49 4.82 6.79 6.21
C LEU A 49 4.85 6.91 7.74
N GLU A 50 3.72 7.23 8.35
CA GLU A 50 3.60 7.30 9.81
C GLU A 50 3.11 5.98 10.41
N GLU A 51 2.13 5.35 9.75
CA GLU A 51 1.57 4.08 10.22
C GLU A 51 1.31 3.13 9.05
N LEU A 52 1.64 1.86 9.26
CA LEU A 52 1.28 0.77 8.39
C LEU A 52 0.54 -0.31 9.19
N ILE A 53 -0.75 -0.44 8.92
CA ILE A 53 -1.65 -1.33 9.64
C ILE A 53 -1.99 -2.52 8.74
N VAL A 54 -1.85 -3.73 9.27
CA VAL A 54 -2.30 -4.96 8.60
C VAL A 54 -3.73 -5.26 9.04
N LYS A 55 -4.69 -4.97 8.16
CA LYS A 55 -6.11 -5.24 8.41
C LYS A 55 -6.44 -6.66 7.97
N ARG A 56 -6.67 -7.56 8.93
CA ARG A 56 -7.19 -8.90 8.65
C ARG A 56 -8.62 -8.81 8.09
N GLN A 57 -8.85 -9.40 6.92
CA GLN A 57 -10.17 -9.53 6.32
C GLN A 57 -10.98 -10.64 7.03
N ARG A 58 -12.28 -10.39 7.27
CA ARG A 58 -13.24 -11.38 7.79
C ARG A 58 -14.52 -11.30 6.95
N TYR A 59 -15.15 -12.45 6.69
CA TYR A 59 -16.44 -12.56 5.99
C TYR A 59 -16.47 -11.95 4.58
N CYS A 60 -15.43 -12.18 3.77
CA CYS A 60 -15.43 -11.75 2.37
C CYS A 60 -16.32 -12.66 1.51
N ALA A 61 -17.20 -12.08 0.70
CA ALA A 61 -18.10 -12.83 -0.18
C ALA A 61 -17.35 -13.78 -1.14
N MET A 62 -16.17 -13.36 -1.62
CA MET A 62 -15.34 -14.13 -2.56
C MET A 62 -14.44 -15.18 -1.90
N PHE A 63 -14.56 -15.39 -0.59
CA PHE A 63 -13.69 -16.32 0.14
C PHE A 63 -13.78 -17.76 -0.41
N GLY A 64 -14.97 -18.23 -0.77
CA GLY A 64 -15.17 -19.58 -1.32
C GLY A 64 -14.49 -19.81 -2.68
N LEU A 65 -14.56 -18.83 -3.58
CA LEU A 65 -13.81 -18.90 -4.85
C LEU A 65 -12.30 -18.83 -4.57
N GLY A 66 -11.89 -17.96 -3.65
CA GLY A 66 -10.49 -17.80 -3.26
C GLY A 66 -9.88 -19.11 -2.75
N THR A 67 -10.55 -19.82 -1.84
CA THR A 67 -10.06 -21.09 -1.30
C THR A 67 -9.97 -22.18 -2.36
N TYR A 68 -10.96 -22.28 -3.26
CA TYR A 68 -10.91 -23.23 -4.37
C TYR A 68 -9.68 -23.00 -5.26
N LEU A 69 -9.44 -21.76 -5.67
CA LEU A 69 -8.28 -21.40 -6.51
C LEU A 69 -6.96 -21.63 -5.79
N CYS A 70 -6.88 -21.35 -4.49
CA CYS A 70 -5.69 -21.57 -3.67
C CYS A 70 -5.27 -23.05 -3.65
N VAL A 71 -6.25 -23.96 -3.52
CA VAL A 71 -6.00 -25.41 -3.55
C VAL A 71 -5.65 -25.87 -4.97
N GLN A 72 -6.36 -25.38 -5.99
CA GLN A 72 -6.15 -25.78 -7.38
C GLN A 72 -4.75 -25.40 -7.90
N PHE A 73 -4.27 -24.22 -7.54
CA PHE A 73 -3.04 -23.63 -8.09
C PHE A 73 -1.89 -23.55 -7.08
N ASP A 74 -2.02 -24.23 -5.93
CA ASP A 74 -1.01 -24.34 -4.87
C ASP A 74 -0.45 -22.98 -4.40
N PHE A 75 -1.35 -22.11 -3.90
CA PHE A 75 -0.94 -20.84 -3.33
C PHE A 75 -1.78 -20.41 -2.13
N LEU A 76 -1.27 -19.47 -1.33
CA LEU A 76 -1.96 -18.97 -0.14
C LEU A 76 -2.98 -17.89 -0.46
N CYS A 77 -4.15 -17.92 0.20
CA CYS A 77 -5.18 -16.91 0.06
C CYS A 77 -4.77 -15.58 0.70
N PHE A 78 -5.18 -14.45 0.12
CA PHE A 78 -5.06 -13.16 0.81
C PHE A 78 -6.05 -13.10 1.96
N THR A 79 -5.53 -12.78 3.13
CA THR A 79 -6.29 -12.69 4.38
C THR A 79 -6.18 -11.30 5.01
N HIS A 80 -5.50 -10.37 4.34
CA HIS A 80 -5.24 -9.04 4.84
C HIS A 80 -5.17 -8.00 3.72
N GLU A 81 -5.42 -6.76 4.13
CA GLU A 81 -5.18 -5.54 3.37
C GLU A 81 -4.26 -4.66 4.18
N PHE A 82 -3.57 -3.73 3.52
CA PHE A 82 -2.77 -2.72 4.19
C PHE A 82 -3.57 -1.43 4.33
N ILE A 83 -3.49 -0.80 5.49
CA ILE A 83 -3.92 0.58 5.68
C ILE A 83 -2.67 1.40 5.97
N ALA A 84 -2.35 2.34 5.10
CA ALA A 84 -1.18 3.20 5.24
C ALA A 84 -1.62 4.63 5.52
N THR A 85 -1.12 5.22 6.61
CA THR A 85 -1.28 6.64 6.92
C THR A 85 -0.01 7.39 6.57
N LEU A 86 -0.14 8.36 5.67
CA LEU A 86 0.95 9.13 5.08
C LEU A 86 0.79 10.60 5.42
N ARG A 87 1.81 11.21 6.05
CA ARG A 87 1.82 12.65 6.35
C ARG A 87 2.57 13.42 5.28
N LYS A 88 1.97 14.52 4.80
CA LYS A 88 2.62 15.42 3.84
C LYS A 88 3.75 16.20 4.50
N VAL A 89 4.92 16.21 3.87
CA VAL A 89 6.12 16.94 4.31
C VAL A 89 6.71 17.80 3.20
N PRO A 90 7.48 18.86 3.54
CA PRO A 90 8.27 19.59 2.55
C PRO A 90 9.19 18.64 1.79
N LYS A 91 9.35 18.83 0.48
CA LYS A 91 10.11 17.90 -0.37
C LYS A 91 11.58 17.82 0.02
N GLU A 92 12.09 18.88 0.63
CA GLU A 92 13.46 19.02 1.12
C GLU A 92 13.72 18.16 2.37
N LYS A 93 12.65 17.70 3.04
CA LYS A 93 12.69 16.92 4.28
C LYS A 93 12.28 15.46 4.08
N ILE A 94 12.13 15.00 2.84
CA ILE A 94 11.74 13.60 2.58
C ILE A 94 12.85 12.68 3.08
N ASP A 95 12.53 11.84 4.05
CA ASP A 95 13.33 10.65 4.34
C ASP A 95 12.98 9.56 3.30
N THR A 96 13.93 9.23 2.44
CA THR A 96 13.76 8.18 1.43
C THR A 96 13.90 6.77 2.00
N MET A 97 14.16 6.65 3.31
CA MET A 97 14.31 5.41 4.06
C MET A 97 15.28 4.47 3.34
N MET A 98 16.43 5.01 2.92
CA MET A 98 17.49 4.19 2.35
C MET A 98 18.03 3.28 3.44
N ILE A 99 18.01 1.98 3.19
CA ILE A 99 18.72 1.02 4.04
C ILE A 99 20.20 1.36 3.90
N LEU A 100 20.83 1.74 5.01
CA LEU A 100 22.29 1.90 5.04
C LEU A 100 22.89 0.57 4.59
N GLU A 101 23.67 0.57 3.52
CA GLU A 101 24.45 -0.62 3.16
C GLU A 101 25.45 -0.89 4.30
N PRO A 102 25.67 -2.17 4.65
CA PRO A 102 26.54 -2.58 5.75
C PRO A 102 27.99 -2.14 5.57
#